data_AF-A0A926ZMM2-F1
#
_entry.id   AF-A0A926ZMM2-F1
#
_cell.length_a   1.000
_cell.length_b   1.000
_cell.length_c   1.000
_cell.angle_alpha   90.00
_cell.angle_beta   90.00
_cell.angle_gamma   90.00
#
_symmetry.space_group_name_H-M   'P 1'
#
loop_
_entity.id
_entity.type
_entity.pdbx_description
1 polymer ?
#
loop_
_entity_poly.entity_id
_entity_poly.type
_entity_poly.pdbx_seq_one_letter_code
_entity_poly.pdbx_strand_id
1 'polypeptide(L)' 'VISVASGKVYLNGQPLAEDYIAEPPNQPYQPAKVPEDEFFVMGDNRNDSNDSRYWGFLPRKNVIGRATFRFWPLDRIGFI' A
#
# COMPACT_ATOMS: atom_id res chain seq x y z
N VAL A 1 1.39 -6.73 -11.83
CA VAL A 1 -0.06 -6.42 -11.89
C VAL A 1 -0.57 -6.40 -10.46
N ILE A 2 -1.27 -5.34 -10.08
CA ILE A 2 -1.89 -5.17 -8.77
C ILE A 2 -3.41 -5.17 -8.95
N SER A 3 -4.15 -5.79 -8.04
CA SER A 3 -5.62 -5.73 -7.99
C SER A 3 -6.12 -5.85 -6.55
N VAL A 4 -7.37 -5.46 -6.32
CA VAL A 4 -8.05 -5.62 -5.03
C VAL A 4 -9.39 -6.30 -5.26
N ALA A 5 -9.62 -7.42 -4.57
CA ALA A 5 -10.87 -8.17 -4.64
C ALA A 5 -11.12 -8.93 -3.33
N SER A 6 -12.38 -9.11 -2.95
CA SER A 6 -12.77 -9.93 -1.78
C SER A 6 -11.99 -9.58 -0.49
N GLY A 7 -11.78 -8.28 -0.23
CA GLY A 7 -11.06 -7.84 0.96
C GLY A 7 -9.56 -8.08 0.96
N LYS A 8 -8.94 -8.36 -0.20
CA LYS A 8 -7.51 -8.67 -0.31
C LYS A 8 -6.85 -7.93 -1.47
N VAL A 9 -5.58 -7.58 -1.27
CA VAL A 9 -4.69 -7.10 -2.33
C VAL A 9 -4.03 -8.30 -2.99
N TYR A 10 -3.95 -8.31 -4.32
CA TYR A 10 -3.29 -9.35 -5.09
C TYR A 10 -2.14 -8.77 -5.89
N LEU A 11 -0.93 -9.32 -5.70
CA LEU A 11 0.23 -9.03 -6.52
C LEU A 11 0.46 -10.17 -7.51
N ASN A 12 0.36 -9.88 -8.80
CA ASN A 12 0.48 -10.86 -9.88
C ASN A 12 -0.46 -12.07 -9.68
N GLY A 13 -1.68 -11.81 -9.20
CA GLY A 13 -2.69 -12.83 -8.94
C GLY A 13 -2.53 -13.58 -7.62
N GLN A 14 -1.47 -13.33 -6.84
CA GLN A 14 -1.27 -13.93 -5.52
C GLN A 14 -1.72 -12.98 -4.41
N PRO A 15 -2.55 -13.42 -3.45
CA PRO A 15 -2.96 -12.57 -2.35
C PRO A 15 -1.77 -12.21 -1.46
N LEU A 16 -1.69 -10.95 -1.05
CA LEU A 16 -0.70 -10.49 -0.08
C LEU A 16 -1.18 -10.81 1.35
N ALA A 17 -0.24 -11.23 2.20
CA ALA A 17 -0.43 -11.27 3.64
C ALA A 17 -0.03 -9.91 4.22
N GLU A 18 -0.95 -9.25 4.90
CA GLU A 18 -0.81 -7.86 5.34
C GLU A 18 -1.25 -7.72 6.79
N ASP A 19 -0.35 -8.00 7.73
CA ASP A 19 -0.66 -7.99 9.17
C ASP A 19 -0.64 -6.56 9.77
N TYR A 20 -0.37 -5.55 8.93
CA TYR A 20 -0.22 -4.14 9.31
C TYR A 20 -1.44 -3.27 9.01
N ILE A 21 -2.44 -3.80 8.29
CA ILE A 21 -3.62 -3.02 7.89
C ILE A 21 -4.60 -2.91 9.05
N ALA A 22 -5.27 -1.77 9.16
CA ALA A 22 -6.30 -1.57 10.17
C ALA A 22 -7.53 -2.48 9.90
N GLU A 23 -7.85 -2.68 8.62
CA GLU A 23 -9.00 -3.45 8.17
C GLU A 23 -8.87 -3.89 6.69
N PRO A 24 -9.60 -4.92 6.25
CA PRO A 24 -9.65 -5.30 4.85
C PRO A 24 -10.18 -4.17 3.95
N PRO A 25 -9.61 -3.98 2.73
CA PRO A 25 -10.14 -3.03 1.76
C PRO A 25 -11.55 -3.42 1.32
N ASN A 26 -12.50 -2.49 1.43
CA ASN A 26 -13.90 -2.72 1.03
C ASN A 26 -14.17 -2.36 -0.45
N GLN A 27 -13.24 -1.66 -1.10
CA GLN A 27 -13.38 -1.21 -2.49
C GLN A 27 -12.54 -2.08 -3.43
N PRO A 28 -13.15 -2.71 -4.45
CA PRO A 28 -12.42 -3.45 -5.46
C PRO A 28 -11.60 -2.50 -6.35
N TYR A 29 -10.47 -3.00 -6.85
CA TYR A 29 -9.60 -2.29 -7.79
C TYR A 29 -9.25 -3.22 -8.94
N GLN A 30 -9.52 -2.77 -10.16
CA GLN A 30 -9.32 -3.57 -11.36
C GLN A 30 -7.82 -3.90 -11.55
N PRO A 31 -7.48 -5.06 -12.13
CA PRO A 31 -6.10 -5.41 -12.43
C PRO A 31 -5.41 -4.33 -13.26
N ALA A 32 -4.31 -3.80 -12.71
CA ALA A 32 -3.49 -2.80 -13.37
C ALA A 32 -2.02 -3.19 -13.34
N LYS A 33 -1.32 -3.03 -14.46
CA LYS A 33 0.14 -3.19 -14.51
C LYS A 33 0.76 -1.85 -14.08
N VAL A 34 1.55 -1.88 -13.00
CA VAL A 34 2.34 -0.72 -12.59
C VAL A 34 3.37 -0.45 -13.69
N PRO A 35 3.45 0.78 -14.23
CA PRO A 35 4.47 1.17 -15.19
C PRO A 35 5.89 1.06 -14.63
N GLU A 36 6.87 1.10 -15.52
CA GLU A 36 8.27 1.26 -15.12
C GLU A 36 8.48 2.62 -14.44
N ASP A 37 9.39 2.69 -13.47
CA ASP A 37 9.68 3.90 -12.67
C ASP A 37 8.48 4.51 -11.93
N GLU A 38 7.44 3.72 -11.66
CA GLU A 38 6.29 4.14 -10.88
C GLU A 38 5.99 3.15 -9.74
N PHE A 39 5.21 3.61 -8.77
CA PHE A 39 4.71 2.82 -7.65
C PHE A 39 3.19 2.85 -7.60
N PHE A 40 2.61 1.75 -7.17
CA PHE A 40 1.24 1.74 -6.64
C PHE A 40 1.33 1.71 -5.12
N VAL A 41 0.81 2.73 -4.45
CA VAL A 41 0.88 2.86 -2.99
C VAL A 41 -0.52 2.77 -2.39
N MET A 42 -0.60 2.18 -1.20
CA MET A 42 -1.83 2.06 -0.42
C MET A 42 -1.54 2.39 1.03
N GLY A 43 -2.41 3.19 1.65
CA GLY A 43 -2.33 3.45 3.08
C GLY A 43 -2.84 2.25 3.89
N ASP A 44 -2.33 2.12 5.12
CA ASP A 44 -2.71 1.05 6.05
C ASP A 44 -4.15 1.22 6.55
N ASN A 45 -4.62 2.47 6.67
CA ASN A 45 -6.04 2.77 6.90
C ASN A 45 -6.81 2.69 5.56
N ARG A 46 -7.08 1.46 5.13
CA ARG A 46 -7.50 1.13 3.77
C ARG A 46 -8.71 1.91 3.30
N ASN A 47 -9.76 2.01 4.12
CA ASN A 47 -11.02 2.57 3.65
C ASN A 47 -11.08 4.11 3.74
N ASP A 48 -10.08 4.75 4.36
CA ASP A 48 -9.99 6.20 4.52
C ASP A 48 -8.75 6.84 3.88
N SER A 49 -7.93 6.06 3.17
CA SER A 49 -6.68 6.54 2.57
C SER A 49 -6.89 7.05 1.14
N ASN A 50 -6.53 8.31 0.88
CA ASN A 50 -6.49 8.87 -0.47
C ASN A 50 -5.14 8.54 -1.14
N ASP A 51 -5.06 7.36 -1.74
CA ASP A 51 -3.85 6.78 -2.34
C ASP A 51 -4.02 6.40 -3.82
N SER A 52 -3.15 5.53 -4.35
CA SER A 52 -3.12 5.20 -5.78
C SER A 52 -4.43 4.64 -6.34
N ARG A 53 -5.32 4.17 -5.47
CA ARG A 53 -6.69 3.77 -5.87
C ARG A 53 -7.52 4.93 -6.40
N TYR A 54 -7.21 6.17 -6.00
CA TYR A 54 -7.94 7.38 -6.40
C TYR A 54 -7.17 8.25 -7.39
N TRP A 55 -5.87 8.48 -7.16
CA TRP A 55 -5.05 9.39 -7.99
C TRP A 55 -4.07 8.69 -8.94
N GLY A 56 -4.03 7.36 -8.95
CA GLY A 56 -3.19 6.59 -9.87
C GLY A 56 -1.78 6.34 -9.35
N PHE A 57 -0.82 6.14 -10.26
CA PHE A 57 0.52 5.72 -9.88
C PHE A 57 1.42 6.88 -9.44
N LEU A 58 2.36 6.58 -8.55
CA LEU A 58 3.34 7.53 -8.02
C LEU A 58 4.65 7.44 -8.80
N PRO A 59 5.09 8.49 -9.51
CA PRO A 59 6.40 8.52 -10.12
C PRO A 59 7.51 8.36 -9.08
N ARG A 60 8.47 7.45 -9.34
CA ARG A 60 9.59 7.16 -8.44
C ARG A 60 10.38 8.40 -8.04
N LYS A 61 10.55 9.35 -8.96
CA LYS A 61 11.25 10.63 -8.72
C LYS A 61 10.62 11.49 -7.62
N ASN A 62 9.33 11.28 -7.30
CA ASN A 62 8.64 12.01 -6.25
C ASN A 62 8.86 11.38 -4.85
N VAL A 63 9.49 10.21 -4.77
CA VAL A 63 9.80 9.54 -3.50
C VAL A 63 11.08 10.15 -2.92
N ILE A 64 10.94 10.85 -1.78
CA ILE A 64 12.07 11.48 -1.08
C ILE A 64 12.86 10.46 -0.25
N GLY A 65 12.17 9.48 0.36
CA GLY A 65 12.81 8.50 1.24
C GLY A 65 11.85 7.43 1.77
N ARG A 66 12.38 6.54 2.60
CA ARG A 66 11.63 5.44 3.23
C ARG A 66 11.62 5.62 4.75
N ALA A 67 10.47 5.44 5.39
CA ALA A 67 10.38 5.36 6.84
C ALA A 67 11.14 4.10 7.32
N THR A 68 12.09 4.28 8.24
CA THR A 68 12.98 3.19 8.70
C THR A 68 13.02 3.04 10.21
N PHE A 69 12.61 4.05 10.98
CA PHE A 69 12.71 4.02 12.44
C PHE A 69 11.41 4.49 13.07
N ARG A 70 10.87 3.67 13.96
CA ARG A 70 9.74 4.01 14.84
C ARG A 70 10.29 4.56 16.14
N PHE A 71 9.96 5.81 16.46
CA PHE A 71 10.37 6.45 17.71
C PHE A 71 9.32 6.37 18.83
N TRP A 72 8.05 6.07 18.50
CA TRP A 72 6.94 5.99 19.45
C TRP A 72 5.94 4.87 19.08
N PRO A 73 5.27 4.22 20.05
CA PRO A 73 5.46 4.34 21.50
C PRO A 73 6.81 3.79 21.99
N LEU A 74 7.25 4.19 23.19
CA LEU A 74 8.60 3.92 23.69
C LEU A 74 8.90 2.41 23.82
N ASP A 75 7.89 1.60 24.11
CA ASP A 75 7.98 0.12 24.18
C ASP A 75 8.10 -0.54 22.80
N ARG A 76 7.89 0.21 21.72
CA ARG A 76 8.00 -0.24 20.32
C ARG A 76 9.11 0.50 19.55
N ILE A 77 9.99 1.22 20.24
CA ILE A 77 11.09 1.95 19.60
C ILE A 77 12.03 0.98 18.86
N GLY A 78 12.39 1.32 17.62
CA GLY A 78 13.28 0.47 16.83
C GLY A 78 13.13 0.69 15.33
N PHE A 79 13.95 -0.04 14.57
CA PHE A 79 13.82 -0.06 13.11
C PHE A 79 12.54 -0.80 12.69
N ILE A 80 11.93 -0.34 11.59
CA ILE A 80 10.77 -0.97 10.93
C ILE A 80 11.28 -1.93 9.84
#